data_AF-A0A257LGX2-F1
#
_entry.id   AF-A0A257LGX2-F1
#
_cell.length_a   1.000
_cell.length_b   1.000
_cell.length_c   1.000
_cell.angle_alpha   90.00
_cell.angle_beta   90.00
_cell.angle_gamma   90.00
#
_symmetry.space_group_name_H-M   'P 1'
#
loop_
_entity.id
_entity.type
_entity.pdbx_description
1 polymer ?
#
loop_
_entity_poly.entity_id
_entity_poly.type
_entity_poly.pdbx_seq_one_letter_code
_entity_poly.pdbx_strand_id
1 'polypeptide(L)'
;MSRLTCFRCFWPQSLCWCASITPMPTRTRFVFLMHPKEFKHEKAGTGRLTHLCLADSEIHMGLNFDTNEAVQELIADPANFPVLVYPGPTARNLTTGALAPAELGGRRLVLFLLDGTWGGARKMLRLSPSLQQLPRVMFTPTAPSRFIIKQQPQDGCLSTLETTH
;
A
#
# COMPACT_ATOMS: atom_id res chain seq x y z
N MET A 1 28.91 -16.58 7.38
CA MET A 1 28.08 -17.30 6.39
C MET A 1 26.88 -16.42 6.04
N SER A 2 26.70 -16.08 4.76
CA SER A 2 25.50 -15.38 4.30
C SER A 2 24.28 -16.28 4.52
N ARG A 3 23.24 -15.75 5.18
CA ARG A 3 21.98 -16.48 5.36
C ARG A 3 21.29 -16.61 4.00
N LEU A 4 20.87 -17.82 3.62
CA LEU A 4 20.02 -18.04 2.45
C LEU A 4 18.67 -17.34 2.68
N THR A 5 18.25 -16.54 1.70
CA THR A 5 16.99 -15.81 1.71
C THR A 5 16.01 -16.40 0.70
N CYS A 6 14.72 -16.28 0.97
CA CYS A 6 13.68 -16.65 0.02
C CYS A 6 13.63 -15.63 -1.12
N PHE A 7 13.66 -16.06 -2.38
CA PHE A 7 13.54 -15.14 -3.53
C PHE A 7 12.14 -14.51 -3.66
N ARG A 8 11.13 -15.09 -2.99
CA ARG A 8 9.75 -14.59 -3.02
C ARG A 8 9.49 -13.50 -1.98
N CYS A 9 9.87 -13.67 -0.71
CA CYS A 9 9.65 -12.66 0.35
C CYS A 9 10.93 -12.00 0.90
N PHE A 10 12.12 -12.45 0.49
CA PHE A 10 13.43 -12.00 0.98
C PHE A 10 13.73 -12.22 2.47
N TRP A 11 12.86 -12.94 3.18
CA TRP A 11 13.17 -13.39 4.54
C TRP A 11 14.20 -14.53 4.54
N PRO A 12 14.96 -14.70 5.63
CA PRO A 12 15.76 -15.91 5.84
C PRO A 12 14.90 -17.15 5.63
N GLN A 13 15.40 -18.15 4.91
CA GLN A 13 14.61 -19.35 4.57
C GLN A 13 13.98 -20.02 5.80
N SER A 14 14.69 -20.02 6.94
CA SER A 14 14.21 -20.58 8.20
C SER A 14 12.99 -19.87 8.79
N LEU A 15 12.70 -18.63 8.37
CA LEU A 15 11.55 -17.83 8.82
C LEU A 15 10.54 -17.62 7.69
N CYS A 16 10.76 -18.19 6.50
CA CYS A 16 9.90 -17.99 5.35
C CYS A 16 8.56 -18.69 5.54
N TRP A 17 7.46 -17.98 5.30
CA TRP A 17 6.10 -18.53 5.30
C TRP A 17 5.43 -18.55 3.92
N CYS A 18 6.17 -18.25 2.84
CA CYS A 18 5.58 -18.16 1.50
C CYS A 18 4.83 -19.41 1.04
N ALA A 19 5.25 -20.60 1.50
CA ALA A 19 4.57 -21.85 1.15
C ALA A 19 3.18 -21.98 1.79
N SER A 20 2.94 -21.27 2.91
CA SER A 20 1.68 -21.29 3.64
C SER A 20 0.73 -20.16 3.22
N ILE A 21 1.17 -19.23 2.37
CA ILE A 21 0.35 -18.09 1.95
C ILE A 21 -0.60 -18.54 0.83
N THR A 22 -1.90 -18.42 1.09
CA THR A 22 -2.95 -18.52 0.08
C THR A 22 -3.45 -17.11 -0.24
N PRO A 23 -3.18 -16.56 -1.44
CA PRO A 23 -3.64 -15.22 -1.80
C PRO A 23 -5.16 -15.15 -1.76
N MET A 24 -5.70 -14.14 -1.08
CA MET A 24 -7.14 -13.90 -1.03
C MET A 24 -7.60 -13.19 -2.31
N PRO A 25 -8.71 -13.62 -2.93
CA PRO A 25 -9.29 -12.89 -4.05
C PRO A 25 -9.88 -11.57 -3.55
N THR A 26 -9.62 -10.48 -4.27
CA THR A 26 -10.12 -9.15 -3.93
C THR A 26 -10.84 -8.52 -5.12
N ARG A 27 -11.93 -7.79 -4.86
CA ARG A 27 -12.57 -6.93 -5.86
C ARG A 27 -11.81 -5.62 -6.07
N THR A 28 -11.06 -5.24 -5.04
CA THR A 28 -10.20 -4.06 -5.00
C THR A 28 -8.80 -4.45 -5.47
N ARG A 29 -8.20 -3.59 -6.30
CA ARG A 29 -6.79 -3.71 -6.68
C ARG A 29 -5.92 -2.90 -5.73
N PHE A 30 -4.81 -3.46 -5.29
CA PHE A 30 -3.87 -2.79 -4.37
C PHE A 30 -2.54 -2.49 -5.07
N VAL A 31 -2.10 -1.25 -5.02
CA VAL A 31 -0.85 -0.80 -5.65
C VAL A 31 0.08 -0.24 -4.59
N PHE A 32 1.13 -0.98 -4.26
CA PHE A 32 2.13 -0.57 -3.28
C PHE A 32 3.25 0.22 -3.96
N LEU A 33 3.35 1.50 -3.62
CA LEU A 33 4.35 2.43 -4.11
C LEU A 33 5.48 2.51 -3.09
N MET A 34 6.57 1.78 -3.34
CA MET A 34 7.60 1.48 -2.36
C MET A 34 8.81 2.41 -2.49
N HIS A 35 9.20 3.03 -1.37
CA HIS A 35 10.37 3.89 -1.33
C HIS A 35 11.68 3.06 -1.44
N PRO A 36 12.67 3.44 -2.27
CA PRO A 36 13.88 2.65 -2.50
C PRO A 36 14.74 2.40 -1.25
N LYS A 37 14.73 3.32 -0.28
CA LYS A 37 15.43 3.10 1.01
C LYS A 37 14.75 2.06 1.88
N GLU A 38 13.42 1.97 1.82
CA GLU A 38 12.62 0.98 2.55
C GLU A 38 12.99 -0.43 2.08
N PHE A 39 12.98 -0.63 0.76
CA PHE A 39 13.34 -1.89 0.13
C PHE A 39 14.74 -2.39 0.51
N LYS A 40 15.70 -1.47 0.68
CA LYS A 40 17.10 -1.81 0.99
C LYS A 40 17.37 -2.04 2.48
N HIS A 41 16.63 -1.40 3.39
CA HIS A 41 16.97 -1.38 4.82
C HIS A 41 15.97 -2.10 5.70
N GLU A 42 14.72 -2.29 5.26
CA GLU A 42 13.66 -2.74 6.14
C GLU A 42 13.49 -4.26 6.12
N LYS A 43 13.89 -4.89 7.22
CA LYS A 43 13.88 -6.36 7.38
C LYS A 43 12.48 -6.94 7.57
N ALA A 44 11.50 -6.12 7.92
CA ALA A 44 10.15 -6.57 8.24
C ALA A 44 9.31 -6.92 6.99
N GLY A 45 9.60 -6.33 5.82
CA GLY A 45 9.02 -6.71 4.54
C GLY A 45 7.47 -6.68 4.48
N THR A 46 6.81 -5.89 5.33
CA THR A 46 5.35 -5.95 5.53
C THR A 46 4.57 -5.62 4.26
N GLY A 47 4.99 -4.64 3.45
CA GLY A 47 4.34 -4.37 2.16
C GLY A 47 4.45 -5.53 1.17
N ARG A 48 5.62 -6.18 1.12
CA ARG A 48 5.82 -7.36 0.27
C ARG A 48 5.02 -8.56 0.75
N LEU A 49 4.95 -8.80 2.06
CA LEU A 49 4.11 -9.87 2.62
C LEU A 49 2.63 -9.62 2.33
N THR A 50 2.18 -8.37 2.47
CA THR A 50 0.79 -7.97 2.18
C THR A 50 0.44 -8.22 0.72
N HIS A 51 1.31 -7.82 -0.21
CA HIS A 51 1.17 -8.15 -1.63
C HIS A 51 1.06 -9.67 -1.88
N LEU A 52 1.86 -10.49 -1.20
CA LEU A 52 1.78 -11.94 -1.35
C LEU A 52 0.45 -12.53 -0.87
N CYS A 53 -0.25 -11.85 0.04
CA CYS A 53 -1.56 -12.26 0.55
C CYS A 53 -2.74 -11.77 -0.32
N LEU A 54 -2.52 -10.86 -1.28
CA LEU A 54 -3.59 -10.24 -2.07
C LEU A 54 -3.43 -10.60 -3.55
N ALA A 55 -4.42 -11.33 -4.10
CA ALA A 55 -4.33 -11.84 -5.47
C ALA A 55 -4.26 -10.73 -6.53
N ASP A 56 -4.98 -9.61 -6.34
CA ASP A 56 -4.98 -8.47 -7.26
C ASP A 56 -4.17 -7.31 -6.67
N SER A 57 -2.84 -7.48 -6.63
CA SER A 57 -1.95 -6.44 -6.13
C SER A 57 -0.62 -6.35 -6.88
N GLU A 58 0.00 -5.17 -6.85
CA GLU A 58 1.29 -4.88 -7.50
C GLU A 58 2.20 -4.04 -6.62
N ILE A 59 3.51 -4.10 -6.87
CA ILE A 59 4.51 -3.28 -6.19
C ILE A 59 5.32 -2.51 -7.24
N HIS A 60 5.35 -1.19 -7.10
CA HIS A 60 6.17 -0.29 -7.90
C HIS A 60 7.16 0.45 -7.01
N MET A 61 8.45 0.35 -7.30
CA MET A 61 9.48 1.01 -6.51
C MET A 61 9.88 2.33 -7.15
N GLY A 62 9.93 3.41 -6.38
CA GLY A 62 10.24 4.72 -6.96
C GLY A 62 10.18 5.89 -5.97
N LEU A 63 10.56 7.06 -6.47
CA LEU A 63 10.39 8.34 -5.77
C LEU A 63 9.40 9.26 -6.47
N ASN A 64 9.26 9.11 -7.78
CA ASN A 64 8.30 9.78 -8.63
C ASN A 64 7.58 8.68 -9.44
N PHE A 65 6.26 8.74 -9.49
CA PHE A 65 5.43 7.78 -10.21
C PHE A 65 4.73 8.36 -11.44
N ASP A 66 4.93 9.64 -11.77
CA ASP A 66 4.38 10.27 -12.98
C ASP A 66 4.99 9.71 -14.27
N THR A 67 6.23 9.20 -14.21
CA THR A 67 6.90 8.55 -15.34
C THR A 67 6.80 7.02 -15.29
N ASN A 68 6.08 6.46 -14.32
CA ASN A 68 5.87 5.02 -14.24
C ASN A 68 4.62 4.68 -15.07
N GLU A 69 4.84 4.06 -16.24
CA GLU A 69 3.77 3.75 -17.20
C GLU A 69 2.64 2.93 -16.58
N ALA A 70 2.96 1.83 -15.88
CA ALA A 70 1.96 0.97 -15.26
C ALA A 70 1.12 1.69 -14.19
N VAL A 71 1.73 2.57 -13.39
CA VAL A 71 1.00 3.39 -12.41
C VAL A 71 0.09 4.39 -13.11
N GLN A 72 0.58 5.07 -14.15
CA GLN A 72 -0.21 6.06 -14.89
C GLN A 72 -1.35 5.40 -15.67
N GLU A 73 -1.15 4.20 -16.24
CA GLU A 73 -2.20 3.42 -16.90
C GLU A 73 -3.33 3.08 -15.93
N LEU A 74 -3.01 2.64 -14.72
CA LEU A 74 -4.02 2.35 -13.69
C LEU A 74 -4.81 3.59 -13.26
N ILE A 75 -4.16 4.76 -13.22
CA ILE A 75 -4.80 6.05 -12.89
C ILE A 75 -5.69 6.54 -14.03
N ALA A 76 -5.24 6.41 -15.28
CA ALA A 76 -5.93 6.93 -16.45
C ALA A 76 -7.07 6.03 -16.97
N ASP A 77 -7.05 4.75 -16.61
CA ASP A 77 -8.07 3.79 -17.05
C ASP A 77 -9.48 4.16 -16.52
N PRO A 78 -10.45 4.43 -17.42
CA PRO A 78 -11.80 4.83 -17.03
C PRO A 78 -12.57 3.73 -16.30
N ALA A 79 -12.15 2.46 -16.41
CA ALA A 79 -12.73 1.35 -15.65
C ALA A 79 -12.27 1.34 -14.18
N ASN A 80 -11.28 2.15 -13.81
CA ASN A 80 -10.75 2.23 -12.46
C ASN A 80 -11.26 3.47 -11.71
N PHE A 81 -11.39 3.31 -10.39
CA PHE A 81 -11.59 4.38 -9.43
C PHE A 81 -10.33 4.47 -8.56
N PRO A 82 -9.32 5.23 -8.99
CA PRO A 82 -8.06 5.34 -8.27
C PRO A 82 -8.21 6.24 -7.05
N VAL A 83 -7.76 5.77 -5.89
CA VAL A 83 -7.69 6.56 -4.65
C VAL A 83 -6.36 6.35 -3.96
N LEU A 84 -5.90 7.40 -3.29
CA LEU A 84 -4.68 7.36 -2.49
C LEU A 84 -5.03 7.08 -1.03
N VAL A 85 -4.45 6.03 -0.46
CA VAL A 85 -4.52 5.78 0.99
C VAL A 85 -3.48 6.65 1.69
N TYR A 86 -3.91 7.82 2.16
CA TYR A 86 -3.03 8.77 2.85
C TYR A 86 -3.86 9.70 3.74
N PRO A 87 -3.54 9.84 5.03
CA PRO A 87 -4.32 10.66 5.93
C PRO A 87 -4.22 12.14 5.57
N GLY A 88 -5.30 12.88 5.84
CA GLY A 88 -5.36 14.32 5.61
C GLY A 88 -6.75 14.88 5.90
N PRO A 89 -6.88 16.21 5.99
CA PRO A 89 -8.14 16.86 6.35
C PRO A 89 -9.28 16.60 5.35
N THR A 90 -8.93 16.31 4.09
CA THR A 90 -9.88 15.97 3.02
C THR A 90 -10.02 14.46 2.80
N ALA A 91 -9.35 13.63 3.58
CA ALA A 91 -9.38 12.18 3.41
C ALA A 91 -10.71 11.61 3.89
N ARG A 92 -11.33 10.78 3.06
CA ARG A 92 -12.59 10.10 3.37
C ARG A 92 -12.31 8.83 4.16
N ASN A 93 -13.03 8.63 5.26
CA ASN A 93 -12.79 7.49 6.14
C ASN A 93 -13.57 6.24 5.68
N LEU A 94 -12.87 5.26 5.12
CA LEU A 94 -13.51 4.02 4.63
C LEU A 94 -14.08 3.18 5.76
N THR A 95 -13.54 3.29 6.97
CA THR A 95 -14.03 2.58 8.17
C THR A 95 -15.47 2.95 8.52
N THR A 96 -15.86 4.19 8.26
CA THR A 96 -17.22 4.69 8.52
C THR A 96 -18.12 4.56 7.30
N GLY A 97 -17.74 3.76 6.30
CA GLY A 97 -18.50 3.57 5.06
C GLY A 97 -18.51 4.81 4.16
N ALA A 98 -17.52 5.70 4.29
CA ALA A 98 -17.52 6.97 3.56
C ALA A 98 -17.26 6.86 2.06
N LEU A 99 -17.25 5.67 1.45
CA LEU A 99 -17.22 5.48 0.00
C LEU A 99 -18.32 4.49 -0.38
N ALA A 100 -19.44 5.00 -0.90
CA ALA A 100 -20.57 4.15 -1.26
C ALA A 100 -20.32 3.42 -2.59
N PRO A 101 -20.82 2.17 -2.76
CA PRO A 101 -20.68 1.44 -4.02
C PRO A 101 -21.21 2.19 -5.25
N ALA A 102 -22.24 3.04 -5.07
CA ALA A 102 -22.80 3.87 -6.13
C ALA A 102 -21.77 4.87 -6.70
N GLU A 103 -20.84 5.36 -5.89
CA GLU A 103 -19.83 6.33 -6.30
C GLU A 103 -18.75 5.71 -7.21
N LEU A 104 -18.50 4.41 -7.04
CA LEU A 104 -17.66 3.66 -7.94
C LEU A 104 -18.29 3.63 -9.34
N GLY A 105 -19.62 3.68 -9.47
CA GLY A 105 -20.29 3.70 -10.77
C GLY A 105 -19.95 2.46 -11.61
N GLY A 106 -19.76 1.31 -10.96
CA GLY A 106 -19.33 0.07 -11.62
C GLY A 106 -17.83 -0.04 -11.88
N ARG A 107 -17.04 1.00 -11.58
CA ARG A 107 -15.57 0.98 -11.70
C ARG A 107 -14.92 0.13 -10.61
N ARG A 108 -13.76 -0.43 -10.93
CA ARG A 108 -12.92 -1.17 -9.99
C ARG A 108 -12.18 -0.19 -9.07
N LEU A 109 -12.32 -0.36 -7.76
CA LEU A 109 -11.54 0.41 -6.79
C LEU A 109 -10.05 0.04 -6.88
N VAL A 110 -9.18 1.05 -7.01
CA VAL A 110 -7.72 0.88 -7.01
C VAL A 110 -7.13 1.71 -5.88
N LEU A 111 -6.56 1.03 -4.88
CA LEU A 111 -5.93 1.66 -3.71
C LEU A 111 -4.43 1.81 -3.95
N PHE A 112 -3.95 3.05 -3.97
CA PHE A 112 -2.51 3.35 -3.97
C PHE A 112 -2.03 3.53 -2.52
N LEU A 113 -1.05 2.72 -2.11
CA LEU A 113 -0.45 2.73 -0.77
C LEU A 113 1.00 3.16 -0.86
N LEU A 114 1.38 4.20 -0.13
CA LEU A 114 2.78 4.64 -0.04
C LEU A 114 3.50 3.79 1.02
N ASP A 115 4.34 2.86 0.58
CA ASP A 115 5.14 2.00 1.48
C ASP A 115 6.50 2.65 1.71
N GLY A 116 6.61 3.33 2.84
CA GLY A 116 7.76 4.13 3.19
C GLY A 116 7.67 4.61 4.64
N THR A 117 8.81 4.92 5.25
CA THR A 117 8.83 5.83 6.41
C THR A 117 8.03 7.09 6.10
N TRP A 118 7.46 7.74 7.10
CA TRP A 118 6.64 8.94 6.90
C TRP A 118 7.32 10.04 6.08
N GLY A 119 8.62 10.28 6.32
CA GLY A 119 9.40 11.20 5.50
C GLY A 119 9.56 10.72 4.06
N GLY A 120 9.72 9.40 3.85
CA GLY A 120 9.77 8.76 2.54
C GLY A 120 8.44 8.85 1.78
N ALA A 121 7.33 8.46 2.40
CA ALA A 121 5.99 8.56 1.83
C ALA A 121 5.64 10.01 1.47
N ARG A 122 5.89 10.97 2.37
CA ARG A 122 5.69 12.40 2.08
C ARG A 122 6.53 12.88 0.89
N LYS A 123 7.78 12.41 0.78
CA LYS A 123 8.63 12.73 -0.37
C LYS A 123 8.09 12.13 -1.67
N MET A 124 7.67 10.86 -1.66
CA MET A 124 7.06 10.21 -2.83
C MET A 124 5.82 10.95 -3.31
N LEU A 125 4.92 11.30 -2.38
CA LEU A 125 3.71 12.06 -2.68
C LEU A 125 4.05 13.44 -3.28
N ARG A 126 4.96 14.18 -2.65
CA ARG A 126 5.38 15.52 -3.12
C ARG A 126 5.97 15.48 -4.53
N LEU A 127 6.67 14.41 -4.88
CA LEU A 127 7.33 14.25 -6.17
C LEU A 127 6.43 13.64 -7.25
N SER A 128 5.19 13.23 -6.92
CA SER A 128 4.27 12.60 -7.86
C SER A 128 2.95 13.39 -7.96
N PRO A 129 2.91 14.52 -8.68
CA PRO A 129 1.72 15.27 -9.03
C PRO A 129 0.46 14.44 -9.34
N SER A 130 0.55 13.37 -10.14
CA SER A 130 -0.60 12.51 -10.46
C SER A 130 -1.26 11.93 -9.20
N LEU A 131 -0.46 11.47 -8.24
CA LEU A 131 -0.95 10.92 -6.97
C LEU A 131 -1.57 11.99 -6.07
N GLN A 132 -1.12 13.25 -6.17
CA GLN A 132 -1.66 14.35 -5.38
C GLN A 132 -3.09 14.72 -5.80
N GLN A 133 -3.43 14.47 -7.07
CA GLN A 133 -4.75 14.73 -7.64
C GLN A 133 -5.78 13.64 -7.29
N LEU A 134 -5.33 12.48 -6.82
CA LEU A 134 -6.22 11.40 -6.45
C LEU A 134 -7.06 11.75 -5.21
N PRO A 135 -8.34 11.33 -5.17
CA PRO A 135 -9.12 11.36 -3.95
C PRO A 135 -8.39 10.61 -2.83
N ARG A 136 -8.37 11.21 -1.64
CA ARG A 136 -7.72 10.61 -0.48
C ARG A 136 -8.71 9.81 0.34
N VAL A 137 -8.27 8.64 0.75
CA VAL A 137 -8.98 7.80 1.70
C VAL A 137 -8.08 7.51 2.89
N MET A 138 -8.70 7.26 4.02
CA MET A 138 -8.02 6.81 5.23
C MET A 138 -8.85 5.74 5.93
N PHE A 139 -8.18 5.01 6.80
CA PHE A 139 -8.81 4.09 7.74
C PHE A 139 -8.57 4.64 9.14
N THR A 140 -9.57 4.53 10.01
CA THR A 140 -9.39 4.80 11.44
C THR A 140 -9.15 3.45 12.09
N PRO A 141 -7.98 3.25 12.72
CA PRO A 141 -7.72 2.07 13.53
C PRO A 141 -8.81 1.95 14.60
N THR A 142 -9.49 0.81 14.67
CA THR A 142 -10.40 0.49 15.78
C THR A 142 -9.65 0.03 17.03
N ALA A 143 -8.36 -0.26 16.90
CA ALA A 143 -7.43 -0.58 17.96
C ALA A 143 -6.03 0.00 17.63
N PRO A 144 -5.16 0.25 18.63
CA PRO A 144 -3.77 0.64 18.39
C PRO A 144 -3.09 -0.37 17.45
N SER A 145 -2.25 0.13 16.55
CA SER A 145 -1.53 -0.73 15.60
C SER A 145 -0.80 -1.85 16.35
N ARG A 146 -1.02 -3.09 15.94
CA ARG A 146 -0.37 -4.28 16.54
C ARG A 146 1.03 -4.48 15.97
N PHE A 147 1.42 -3.70 14.97
CA PHE A 147 2.74 -3.70 14.36
C PHE A 147 3.68 -2.74 15.09
N ILE A 148 4.13 -3.14 16.28
CA ILE A 148 5.09 -2.39 17.13
C ILE A 148 6.45 -2.20 16.42
N ILE A 149 6.74 -2.97 15.37
CA ILE A 149 8.00 -2.93 14.60
C ILE A 149 8.17 -1.58 13.85
N LYS A 150 7.09 -0.88 13.49
CA LYS A 150 7.12 0.48 12.92
C LYS A 150 6.45 1.45 13.90
N GLN A 151 7.23 2.32 14.54
CA GLN A 151 6.67 3.36 15.41
C GLN A 151 5.86 4.35 14.55
N GLN A 152 4.55 4.38 14.77
CA GLN A 152 3.64 5.29 14.08
C GLN A 152 3.75 6.69 14.71
N PRO A 153 3.80 7.76 13.90
CA PRO A 153 4.08 9.12 14.39
C PRO A 153 2.86 9.79 15.02
N GLN A 154 1.65 9.29 14.73
CA GLN A 154 0.38 9.85 15.17
C GLN A 154 -0.67 8.75 15.32
N ASP A 155 -1.61 8.95 16.23
CA ASP A 155 -2.82 8.14 16.33
C ASP A 155 -3.58 8.18 14.99
N GLY A 156 -3.97 7.02 14.47
CA GLY A 156 -4.65 6.90 13.16
C GLY A 156 -3.81 6.33 12.02
N CYS A 157 -2.50 6.19 12.21
CA CYS A 157 -1.60 5.64 11.20
C CYS A 157 -1.58 4.10 11.26
N LEU A 158 -1.83 3.44 10.12
CA LEU A 158 -1.82 1.98 10.00
C LEU A 158 -0.59 1.49 9.25
N SER A 159 -0.14 0.27 9.57
CA SER A 159 0.81 -0.43 8.71
C SER A 159 0.18 -0.82 7.37
N THR A 160 1.03 -1.08 6.37
CA THR A 160 0.62 -1.56 5.05
C THR A 160 -0.27 -2.82 5.14
N LEU A 161 -0.01 -3.71 6.11
CA LEU A 161 -0.82 -4.91 6.33
C LEU A 161 -2.18 -4.57 6.95
N GLU A 162 -2.22 -3.72 7.98
CA GLU A 162 -3.47 -3.31 8.65
C GLU A 162 -4.40 -2.52 7.74
N THR A 163 -3.86 -1.86 6.70
CA THR A 163 -4.66 -1.13 5.71
C THR A 163 -5.47 -2.06 4.79
N THR A 164 -5.12 -3.36 4.77
CA THR A 164 -5.72 -4.34 3.85
C THR A 164 -6.67 -5.32 4.53
N HIS A 165 -6.80 -5.24 5.85
CA HIS A 165 -7.73 -6.01 6.68
C HIS A 165 -8.96 -5.19 7.03
#